data_AF-A0A1F4NQ08-F1
#
_entry.id   AF-A0A1F4NQ08-F1
#
_cell.length_a   1.000
_cell.length_b   1.000
_cell.length_c   1.000
_cell.angle_alpha   90.00
_cell.angle_beta   90.00
_cell.angle_gamma   90.00
#
_symmetry.space_group_name_H-M   'P 1'
#
loop_
_entity.id
_entity.type
_entity.pdbx_description
1 polymer ?
#
loop_
_entity_poly.entity_id
_entity_poly.type
_entity_poly.pdbx_seq_one_letter_code
_entity_poly.pdbx_strand_id
1 'polypeptide(L)'
;MVNKSNKGLFQSSISTVIVVGIFVLGCISYIGVRQYKNSQTPISAPTQGVPATSASAITSPPPSMIGINTHTELYGTGADPGIITLGPKVGGHPGWEPYEHKPGMSFEAYKGGSPVLAPFDMVLVGFRDTSTQIVSGGLSTHSDDVKLFFESTSPDWPGVHMTVYHLLTSPLLTGHTQSLSNDLKAPPAQGYQLFWDGNYTLSPMGNAASYGALIRYKVKRGELIGFAGTVPAPDGVGTHSFADFYFDVPNTSVNLNIKNGDRHLHLVQPGSFFYWKSYSPDVIFPSGVLAYPFETDGYQLPAEQRDVNFKYK
;
A
#
# COMPACT_ATOMS: atom_id res chain seq x y z
N MET A 1 -38.76 -52.72 -31.69
CA MET A 1 -38.78 -51.34 -32.25
C MET A 1 -37.31 -50.91 -32.34
N VAL A 2 -36.62 -50.89 -33.50
CA VAL A 2 -36.90 -50.18 -34.78
C VAL A 2 -36.96 -48.66 -34.54
N ASN A 3 -36.11 -47.79 -35.11
CA ASN A 3 -34.88 -47.97 -35.91
C ASN A 3 -34.04 -46.65 -35.91
N LYS A 4 -32.90 -46.70 -36.62
CA LYS A 4 -32.07 -45.64 -37.26
C LYS A 4 -32.84 -44.33 -37.68
N SER A 5 -32.24 -43.17 -38.06
CA SER A 5 -30.95 -42.95 -38.74
C SER A 5 -30.55 -41.45 -38.94
N ASN A 6 -29.23 -41.18 -39.00
CA ASN A 6 -28.48 -40.38 -40.01
C ASN A 6 -28.77 -38.91 -40.43
N LYS A 7 -27.66 -38.13 -40.41
CA LYS A 7 -26.97 -37.39 -41.52
C LYS A 7 -27.61 -36.19 -42.27
N GLY A 8 -26.72 -35.29 -42.73
CA GLY A 8 -26.92 -34.25 -43.77
C GLY A 8 -26.57 -32.86 -43.23
N LEU A 9 -25.39 -32.23 -43.40
CA LEU A 9 -24.36 -32.15 -44.46
C LEU A 9 -24.66 -31.08 -45.56
N PHE A 10 -23.78 -30.06 -45.58
CA PHE A 10 -23.25 -29.29 -46.75
C PHE A 10 -23.91 -28.01 -47.32
N GLN A 11 -22.99 -27.08 -47.66
CA GLN A 11 -22.95 -26.09 -48.76
C GLN A 11 -24.06 -25.00 -48.85
N SER A 12 -23.74 -23.70 -48.68
CA SER A 12 -22.98 -22.76 -49.54
C SER A 12 -23.80 -22.12 -50.67
N SER A 13 -23.75 -20.79 -50.80
CA SER A 13 -23.74 -20.09 -52.10
C SER A 13 -23.31 -18.63 -51.96
N ILE A 14 -22.53 -18.18 -52.94
CA ILE A 14 -22.16 -16.78 -53.19
C ILE A 14 -23.17 -16.22 -54.20
N SER A 15 -23.61 -14.97 -54.03
CA SER A 15 -24.30 -14.22 -55.10
C SER A 15 -23.86 -12.77 -55.16
N THR A 16 -23.12 -12.44 -56.23
CA THR A 16 -22.79 -11.07 -56.67
C THR A 16 -24.01 -10.44 -57.35
N VAL A 17 -24.22 -9.13 -57.17
CA VAL A 17 -25.14 -8.31 -57.99
C VAL A 17 -24.41 -7.03 -58.44
N ILE A 18 -24.67 -6.56 -59.67
CA ILE A 18 -23.79 -5.66 -60.43
C ILE A 18 -24.64 -4.67 -61.28
N VAL A 19 -24.29 -3.35 -61.22
CA VAL A 19 -24.80 -2.21 -62.06
C VAL A 19 -26.33 -1.91 -61.86
N VAL A 20 -26.95 -0.72 -61.98
CA VAL A 20 -26.81 0.58 -62.70
C VAL A 20 -27.34 1.71 -61.77
N GLY A 21 -27.04 3.02 -61.85
CA GLY A 21 -26.08 3.80 -62.67
C GLY A 21 -26.69 5.05 -63.36
N ILE A 22 -26.87 6.18 -62.65
CA ILE A 22 -27.43 7.45 -63.22
C ILE A 22 -26.53 8.66 -62.93
N PHE A 23 -26.27 9.46 -63.97
CA PHE A 23 -25.63 10.78 -63.93
C PHE A 23 -26.67 11.92 -63.85
N VAL A 24 -26.41 12.97 -63.08
CA VAL A 24 -26.96 14.32 -63.31
C VAL A 24 -25.89 15.38 -63.02
N LEU A 25 -25.81 16.41 -63.87
CA LEU A 25 -24.87 17.55 -63.80
C LEU A 25 -25.19 18.52 -62.64
N GLY A 26 -24.18 19.26 -62.19
CA GLY A 26 -24.36 20.41 -61.31
C GLY A 26 -23.08 21.22 -61.06
N CYS A 27 -22.72 22.12 -61.98
CA CYS A 27 -21.58 23.02 -61.82
C CYS A 27 -21.92 24.20 -60.90
N ILE A 28 -21.29 24.32 -59.72
CA ILE A 28 -21.11 25.60 -59.02
C ILE A 28 -19.69 25.67 -58.45
N SER A 29 -18.93 26.68 -58.87
CA SER A 29 -17.62 27.04 -58.32
C SER A 29 -17.77 27.92 -57.08
N TYR A 30 -17.14 27.57 -55.96
CA TYR A 30 -16.98 28.48 -54.82
C TYR A 30 -15.62 28.34 -54.14
N ILE A 31 -14.86 29.44 -54.21
CA ILE A 31 -13.90 30.01 -53.26
C ILE A 31 -13.40 29.05 -52.15
N GLY A 32 -12.11 28.70 -52.21
CA GLY A 32 -11.41 28.00 -51.11
C GLY A 32 -11.31 28.87 -49.85
N VAL A 33 -12.22 28.66 -48.90
CA VAL A 33 -12.13 29.22 -47.55
C VAL A 33 -10.98 28.56 -46.80
N ARG A 34 -10.10 29.36 -46.18
CA ARG A 34 -9.05 28.84 -45.28
C ARG A 34 -9.69 28.01 -44.18
N GLN A 35 -9.33 26.72 -44.07
CA GLN A 35 -9.58 25.99 -42.83
C GLN A 35 -8.74 26.62 -41.72
N TYR A 36 -9.40 27.36 -40.83
CA TYR A 36 -8.84 27.62 -39.52
C TYR A 36 -8.75 26.29 -38.78
N LYS A 37 -7.51 25.86 -38.54
CA LYS A 37 -7.21 24.68 -37.74
C LYS A 37 -7.57 25.01 -36.29
N ASN A 38 -8.80 24.71 -35.89
CA ASN A 38 -9.22 24.79 -34.49
C ASN A 38 -8.39 23.80 -33.68
N SER A 39 -7.28 24.27 -33.14
CA SER A 39 -6.60 23.62 -32.02
C SER A 39 -7.51 23.74 -30.82
N GLN A 40 -8.44 22.78 -30.68
CA GLN A 40 -9.07 22.51 -29.40
C GLN A 40 -7.98 22.00 -28.47
N THR A 41 -7.40 22.91 -27.69
CA THR A 41 -6.67 22.57 -26.47
C THR A 41 -7.56 21.61 -25.68
N PRO A 42 -7.06 20.44 -25.26
CA PRO A 42 -7.82 19.60 -24.34
C PRO A 42 -8.12 20.47 -23.11
N ILE A 43 -9.40 20.71 -22.85
CA ILE A 43 -9.81 21.33 -21.59
C ILE A 43 -9.47 20.31 -20.52
N SER A 44 -8.33 20.48 -19.87
CA SER A 44 -8.05 19.77 -18.61
C SER A 44 -9.19 20.13 -17.68
N ALA A 45 -10.02 19.14 -17.33
CA ALA A 45 -10.92 19.28 -16.20
C ALA A 45 -10.08 19.79 -15.02
N PRO A 46 -10.51 20.83 -14.29
CA PRO A 46 -9.72 21.34 -13.19
C PRO A 46 -9.54 20.20 -12.18
N THR A 47 -8.32 19.68 -12.08
CA THR A 47 -7.92 18.88 -10.93
C THR A 47 -8.23 19.70 -9.70
N GLN A 48 -9.22 19.25 -8.91
CA GLN A 48 -9.53 19.88 -7.63
C GLN A 48 -8.22 20.07 -6.89
N GLY A 49 -7.89 21.33 -6.58
CA GLY A 49 -6.55 21.71 -6.16
C GLY A 49 -6.09 20.84 -5.00
N VAL A 50 -5.06 20.02 -5.23
CA VAL A 50 -4.53 19.12 -4.22
C VAL A 50 -4.16 19.99 -3.01
N PRO A 51 -4.67 19.70 -1.80
CA PRO A 51 -4.47 20.58 -0.66
C PRO A 51 -2.97 20.85 -0.43
N ALA A 52 -2.65 22.10 -0.08
CA ALA A 52 -1.28 22.59 0.19
C ALA A 52 -0.64 21.98 1.45
N THR A 53 -1.11 20.79 1.87
CA THR A 53 -0.67 19.99 3.01
C THR A 53 -0.40 18.53 2.64
N SER A 54 -0.73 18.08 1.42
CA SER A 54 -0.33 16.76 0.86
C SER A 54 1.18 16.68 0.57
N ALA A 55 1.73 15.56 0.09
CA ALA A 55 3.15 15.49 -0.32
C ALA A 55 3.54 16.55 -1.37
N SER A 56 2.56 17.08 -2.13
CA SER A 56 2.74 18.25 -2.99
C SER A 56 3.32 19.47 -2.26
N ALA A 57 3.20 19.55 -0.93
CA ALA A 57 3.71 20.62 -0.07
C ALA A 57 5.13 20.40 0.46
N ILE A 58 5.64 19.16 0.49
CA ILE A 58 6.97 18.83 1.02
C ILE A 58 7.94 18.48 -0.11
N THR A 59 7.56 17.57 -1.00
CA THR A 59 8.43 17.06 -2.08
C THR A 59 8.01 17.52 -3.49
N SER A 60 6.90 18.27 -3.59
CA SER A 60 6.18 18.59 -4.85
C SER A 60 5.59 17.36 -5.56
N PRO A 61 4.63 17.56 -6.49
CA PRO A 61 4.18 16.49 -7.38
C PRO A 61 5.31 15.97 -8.27
N PRO A 62 5.33 14.68 -8.64
CA PRO A 62 6.32 14.14 -9.55
C PRO A 62 6.19 14.79 -10.96
N PRO A 63 7.28 14.94 -11.74
CA PRO A 63 7.23 15.56 -13.07
C PRO A 63 6.34 14.84 -14.10
N SER A 64 5.92 13.61 -13.79
CA SER A 64 4.95 12.84 -14.57
C SER A 64 4.11 11.99 -13.62
N MET A 65 2.80 11.93 -13.88
CA MET A 65 1.85 11.07 -13.17
C MET A 65 1.72 9.66 -13.78
N ILE A 66 2.52 9.34 -14.82
CA ILE A 66 2.50 8.00 -15.45
C ILE A 66 3.01 6.96 -14.46
N GLY A 67 2.16 5.97 -14.15
CA GLY A 67 2.47 4.92 -13.17
C GLY A 67 2.41 5.39 -11.71
N ILE A 68 1.81 6.55 -11.44
CA ILE A 68 1.62 7.08 -10.08
C ILE A 68 0.19 6.79 -9.62
N ASN A 69 0.04 6.27 -8.41
CA ASN A 69 -1.23 5.94 -7.76
C ASN A 69 -2.11 4.99 -8.60
N THR A 70 -1.50 4.02 -9.30
CA THR A 70 -2.19 3.07 -10.20
C THR A 70 -2.80 1.85 -9.50
N HIS A 71 -2.34 1.52 -8.30
CA HIS A 71 -2.82 0.37 -7.50
C HIS A 71 -3.62 0.82 -6.27
N THR A 72 -4.66 1.62 -6.47
CA THR A 72 -5.53 2.02 -5.35
C THR A 72 -6.42 0.88 -4.87
N GLU A 73 -6.60 -0.19 -5.64
CA GLU A 73 -7.26 -1.43 -5.21
C GLU A 73 -6.52 -2.16 -4.06
N LEU A 74 -5.25 -1.83 -3.82
CA LEU A 74 -4.50 -2.32 -2.67
C LEU A 74 -4.79 -1.54 -1.37
N TYR A 75 -5.48 -0.39 -1.44
CA TYR A 75 -5.76 0.40 -0.25
C TYR A 75 -7.02 -0.12 0.45
N GLY A 76 -6.89 -0.45 1.73
CA GLY A 76 -8.00 -0.73 2.63
C GLY A 76 -8.33 0.47 3.54
N THR A 77 -8.77 0.18 4.76
CA THR A 77 -9.24 1.17 5.74
C THR A 77 -8.15 2.19 6.08
N GLY A 78 -8.46 3.48 5.91
CA GLY A 78 -7.55 4.59 6.24
C GLY A 78 -7.26 4.78 7.73
N ALA A 79 -6.55 5.85 8.07
CA ALA A 79 -6.39 6.26 9.46
C ALA A 79 -7.65 6.96 9.99
N ASP A 80 -7.82 7.02 11.31
CA ASP A 80 -8.85 7.87 11.92
C ASP A 80 -8.62 9.37 11.57
N PRO A 81 -9.56 10.04 10.88
CA PRO A 81 -9.47 11.48 10.56
C PRO A 81 -9.27 12.40 11.77
N GLY A 82 -9.64 11.94 12.97
CA GLY A 82 -9.45 12.64 14.25
C GLY A 82 -7.98 12.81 14.65
N ILE A 83 -7.15 11.77 14.44
CA ILE A 83 -5.73 11.78 14.84
C ILE A 83 -4.79 12.38 13.78
N ILE A 84 -5.28 12.60 12.55
CA ILE A 84 -4.50 13.22 11.47
C ILE A 84 -4.27 14.70 11.74
N THR A 85 -3.00 15.07 11.85
CA THR A 85 -2.54 16.43 12.20
C THR A 85 -1.71 17.10 11.12
N LEU A 86 -1.37 16.39 10.04
CA LEU A 86 -0.77 16.96 8.84
C LEU A 86 -1.42 16.35 7.59
N GLY A 87 -1.67 17.17 6.57
CA GLY A 87 -2.22 16.71 5.30
C GLY A 87 -3.74 16.55 5.21
N PRO A 88 -4.22 15.88 4.15
CA PRO A 88 -5.63 15.53 4.00
C PRO A 88 -6.08 14.59 5.12
N LYS A 89 -7.26 14.85 5.70
CA LYS A 89 -7.86 14.00 6.75
C LYS A 89 -8.53 12.73 6.22
N VAL A 90 -8.89 12.71 4.94
CA VAL A 90 -9.52 11.56 4.27
C VAL A 90 -8.45 10.75 3.54
N GLY A 91 -8.47 9.42 3.70
CA GLY A 91 -7.53 8.48 3.09
C GLY A 91 -7.80 8.16 1.61
N GLY A 92 -7.16 7.10 1.12
CA GLY A 92 -7.30 6.67 -0.28
C GLY A 92 -8.64 5.98 -0.60
N HIS A 93 -9.24 5.29 0.36
CA HIS A 93 -10.59 4.70 0.25
C HIS A 93 -11.51 5.29 1.33
N PRO A 94 -12.41 6.23 0.97
CA PRO A 94 -13.27 6.91 1.94
C PRO A 94 -14.52 6.11 2.36
N GLY A 95 -14.72 4.90 1.82
CA GLY A 95 -15.92 4.10 2.07
C GLY A 95 -15.86 3.17 3.28
N TRP A 96 -14.68 2.97 3.89
CA TRP A 96 -14.47 2.08 5.01
C TRP A 96 -14.06 2.88 6.24
N GLU A 97 -14.92 2.90 7.26
CA GLU A 97 -14.73 3.69 8.47
C GLU A 97 -13.63 3.06 9.37
N PRO A 98 -12.63 3.84 9.80
CA PRO A 98 -11.64 3.39 10.76
C PRO A 98 -12.23 3.29 12.18
N TYR A 99 -11.64 2.42 13.01
CA TYR A 99 -11.88 2.47 14.44
C TYR A 99 -11.20 3.70 15.06
N GLU A 100 -11.70 4.15 16.21
CA GLU A 100 -11.20 5.33 16.93
C GLU A 100 -9.69 5.20 17.22
N HIS A 101 -8.92 6.22 16.84
CA HIS A 101 -7.46 6.26 16.92
C HIS A 101 -6.69 5.22 16.06
N LYS A 102 -7.30 4.61 15.02
CA LYS A 102 -6.56 3.74 14.06
C LYS A 102 -5.39 4.49 13.40
N PRO A 103 -4.13 4.08 13.62
CA PRO A 103 -2.98 4.74 13.00
C PRO A 103 -2.74 4.21 11.57
N GLY A 104 -2.81 5.12 10.60
CA GLY A 104 -2.51 4.85 9.19
C GLY A 104 -3.47 3.92 8.46
N MET A 105 -3.03 3.45 7.29
CA MET A 105 -3.87 2.83 6.27
C MET A 105 -3.49 1.37 6.05
N SER A 106 -4.51 0.53 5.89
CA SER A 106 -4.35 -0.87 5.56
C SER A 106 -3.96 -1.00 4.10
N PHE A 107 -3.00 -1.86 3.81
CA PHE A 107 -2.75 -2.35 2.45
C PHE A 107 -3.16 -3.81 2.36
N GLU A 108 -4.16 -4.06 1.53
CA GLU A 108 -4.80 -5.35 1.30
C GLU A 108 -3.80 -6.37 0.74
N ALA A 109 -3.70 -7.54 1.37
CA ALA A 109 -2.84 -8.62 0.91
C ALA A 109 -3.68 -9.71 0.24
N TYR A 110 -3.33 -10.10 -0.99
CA TYR A 110 -4.04 -11.14 -1.74
C TYR A 110 -4.08 -12.51 -1.03
N LYS A 111 -3.19 -12.73 -0.07
CA LYS A 111 -3.14 -13.91 0.82
C LYS A 111 -2.37 -13.60 2.10
N GLY A 112 -2.66 -14.33 3.17
CA GLY A 112 -1.78 -14.41 4.34
C GLY A 112 -0.37 -14.87 3.95
N GLY A 113 0.65 -14.31 4.57
CA GLY A 113 2.05 -14.55 4.20
C GLY A 113 2.50 -13.90 2.89
N SER A 114 1.75 -12.93 2.34
CA SER A 114 2.23 -12.16 1.18
C SER A 114 3.49 -11.34 1.56
N PRO A 115 4.51 -11.27 0.69
CA PRO A 115 5.70 -10.46 0.94
C PRO A 115 5.36 -8.98 1.10
N VAL A 116 5.84 -8.36 2.17
CA VAL A 116 5.70 -6.92 2.44
C VAL A 116 7.02 -6.24 2.15
N LEU A 117 7.01 -5.21 1.31
CA LEU A 117 8.18 -4.52 0.77
C LEU A 117 8.40 -3.15 1.42
N ALA A 118 9.66 -2.71 1.50
CA ALA A 118 10.07 -1.39 1.94
C ALA A 118 9.60 -0.28 0.96
N PRO A 119 8.76 0.69 1.38
CA PRO A 119 8.31 1.77 0.48
C PRO A 119 9.43 2.78 0.10
N PHE A 120 10.49 2.87 0.91
CA PHE A 120 11.66 3.73 0.72
C PHE A 120 12.86 3.20 1.53
N ASP A 121 14.03 3.82 1.35
CA ASP A 121 15.25 3.49 2.09
C ASP A 121 15.12 3.86 3.57
N MET A 122 15.27 2.89 4.48
CA MET A 122 15.01 3.08 5.90
C MET A 122 15.84 2.13 6.78
N VAL A 123 15.81 2.35 8.09
CA VAL A 123 16.56 1.57 9.09
C VAL A 123 15.63 1.08 10.20
N LEU A 124 15.75 -0.19 10.60
CA LEU A 124 14.95 -0.75 11.70
C LEU A 124 15.40 -0.12 13.02
N VAL A 125 14.51 0.59 13.70
CA VAL A 125 14.78 1.28 14.98
C VAL A 125 14.09 0.62 16.18
N GLY A 126 13.10 -0.23 15.95
CA GLY A 126 12.46 -1.01 17.01
C GLY A 126 11.50 -2.09 16.50
N PHE A 127 11.03 -2.91 17.42
CA PHE A 127 9.94 -3.85 17.19
C PHE A 127 9.05 -4.02 18.42
N ARG A 128 7.85 -4.57 18.21
CA ARG A 128 6.93 -5.06 19.22
C ARG A 128 6.18 -6.25 18.65
N ASP A 129 5.96 -7.30 19.43
CA ASP A 129 5.05 -8.38 19.09
C ASP A 129 3.85 -8.40 20.03
N THR A 130 2.67 -8.13 19.50
CA THR A 130 1.38 -8.23 20.20
C THR A 130 0.46 -9.27 19.58
N SER A 131 1.03 -10.25 18.87
CA SER A 131 0.27 -11.38 18.30
C SER A 131 -0.40 -12.18 19.41
N THR A 132 -1.71 -12.43 19.29
CA THR A 132 -2.52 -13.03 20.35
C THR A 132 -3.35 -14.20 19.84
N GLN A 133 -3.67 -15.13 20.74
CA GLN A 133 -4.59 -16.23 20.49
C GLN A 133 -5.73 -16.14 21.51
N ILE A 134 -6.88 -15.60 21.11
CA ILE A 134 -8.06 -15.51 21.98
C ILE A 134 -8.74 -16.87 22.00
N VAL A 135 -8.69 -17.57 23.13
CA VAL A 135 -9.39 -18.84 23.35
C VAL A 135 -10.67 -18.58 24.16
N SER A 136 -11.83 -18.70 23.51
CA SER A 136 -13.14 -18.55 24.17
C SER A 136 -14.11 -19.61 23.69
N GLY A 137 -14.78 -20.32 24.62
CA GLY A 137 -15.78 -21.34 24.30
C GLY A 137 -15.26 -22.56 23.48
N GLY A 138 -13.94 -22.72 23.36
CA GLY A 138 -13.31 -23.73 22.49
C GLY A 138 -12.95 -23.22 21.08
N LEU A 139 -13.34 -21.99 20.72
CA LEU A 139 -12.84 -21.32 19.53
C LEU A 139 -11.54 -20.57 19.86
N SER A 140 -10.52 -20.75 19.03
CA SER A 140 -9.25 -20.05 19.10
C SER A 140 -9.16 -19.10 17.91
N THR A 141 -9.26 -17.80 18.14
CA THR A 141 -9.02 -16.80 17.09
C THR A 141 -7.63 -16.21 17.27
N HIS A 142 -6.74 -16.51 16.33
CA HIS A 142 -5.38 -15.97 16.28
C HIS A 142 -5.36 -14.65 15.53
N SER A 143 -4.52 -13.71 15.97
CA SER A 143 -4.24 -12.45 15.30
C SER A 143 -2.74 -12.29 15.20
N ASP A 144 -2.22 -12.24 13.97
CA ASP A 144 -0.86 -11.81 13.69
C ASP A 144 -0.74 -10.30 13.95
N ASP A 145 0.17 -9.89 14.83
CA ASP A 145 0.37 -8.49 15.18
C ASP A 145 1.82 -8.18 15.60
N VAL A 146 2.77 -8.72 14.83
CA VAL A 146 4.16 -8.24 14.85
C VAL A 146 4.21 -6.85 14.22
N LYS A 147 4.90 -5.91 14.89
CA LYS A 147 5.09 -4.51 14.49
C LYS A 147 6.57 -4.19 14.37
N LEU A 148 6.94 -3.53 13.28
CA LEU A 148 8.30 -3.04 13.04
C LEU A 148 8.27 -1.52 12.90
N PHE A 149 9.23 -0.87 13.56
CA PHE A 149 9.38 0.58 13.57
C PHE A 149 10.64 0.95 12.80
N PHE A 150 10.50 1.84 11.82
CA PHE A 150 11.57 2.27 10.92
C PHE A 150 11.76 3.79 10.97
N GLU A 151 13.01 4.23 10.87
CA GLU A 151 13.40 5.61 10.60
C GLU A 151 13.88 5.73 9.15
N SER A 152 13.53 6.81 8.47
CA SER A 152 13.96 7.06 7.10
C SER A 152 15.46 7.29 6.99
N THR A 153 16.05 6.66 5.98
CA THR A 153 17.39 6.98 5.48
C THR A 153 17.35 7.58 4.06
N SER A 154 16.14 7.85 3.55
CA SER A 154 15.92 8.48 2.25
C SER A 154 16.13 10.00 2.34
N PRO A 155 16.91 10.62 1.45
CA PRO A 155 17.07 12.08 1.41
C PRO A 155 15.77 12.80 1.04
N ASP A 156 14.82 12.11 0.38
CA ASP A 156 13.52 12.67 0.00
C ASP A 156 12.58 12.84 1.20
N TRP A 157 12.80 12.06 2.27
CA TRP A 157 11.91 11.96 3.44
C TRP A 157 12.72 11.98 4.75
N PRO A 158 13.52 13.01 5.03
CA PRO A 158 14.40 13.04 6.21
C PRO A 158 13.59 13.08 7.51
N GLY A 159 13.96 12.23 8.47
CA GLY A 159 13.30 12.13 9.79
C GLY A 159 11.88 11.56 9.78
N VAL A 160 11.33 11.20 8.62
CA VAL A 160 10.08 10.44 8.54
C VAL A 160 10.27 9.11 9.23
N HIS A 161 9.33 8.74 10.08
CA HIS A 161 9.26 7.39 10.63
C HIS A 161 8.06 6.65 10.06
N MET A 162 8.19 5.33 9.96
CA MET A 162 7.16 4.44 9.46
C MET A 162 7.03 3.23 10.37
N THR A 163 5.80 2.89 10.72
CA THR A 163 5.49 1.59 11.33
C THR A 163 4.73 0.74 10.33
N VAL A 164 5.08 -0.53 10.27
CA VAL A 164 4.27 -1.58 9.65
C VAL A 164 3.82 -2.56 10.72
N TYR A 165 2.53 -2.91 10.74
CA TYR A 165 1.96 -3.88 11.68
C TYR A 165 0.88 -4.76 11.04
N HIS A 166 0.34 -5.70 11.82
CA HIS A 166 -0.30 -6.91 11.31
C HIS A 166 0.63 -7.73 10.41
N LEU A 167 1.86 -7.97 10.89
CA LEU A 167 2.78 -8.91 10.24
C LEU A 167 2.72 -10.30 10.92
N LEU A 168 2.73 -11.35 10.11
CA LEU A 168 2.92 -12.75 10.54
C LEU A 168 4.33 -12.96 11.09
N THR A 169 5.34 -12.44 10.39
CA THR A 169 6.74 -12.50 10.78
C THR A 169 7.57 -11.53 9.94
N SER A 170 8.86 -11.44 10.24
CA SER A 170 9.80 -10.62 9.48
C SER A 170 11.16 -11.31 9.31
N PRO A 171 11.84 -11.10 8.16
CA PRO A 171 13.23 -11.50 7.99
C PRO A 171 14.21 -10.74 8.88
N LEU A 172 13.80 -9.59 9.42
CA LEU A 172 14.59 -8.74 10.32
C LEU A 172 14.50 -9.19 11.79
N LEU A 173 13.66 -10.18 12.09
CA LEU A 173 13.52 -10.82 13.39
C LEU A 173 14.03 -12.27 13.27
N THR A 174 15.35 -12.43 13.34
CA THR A 174 16.05 -13.68 12.97
C THR A 174 15.70 -14.87 13.86
N GLY A 175 15.37 -14.64 15.13
CA GLY A 175 14.94 -15.66 16.08
C GLY A 175 13.42 -15.78 16.24
N HIS A 176 12.62 -14.94 15.56
CA HIS A 176 11.16 -15.02 15.63
C HIS A 176 10.61 -16.22 14.84
N THR A 177 10.20 -17.25 15.58
CA THR A 177 9.36 -18.36 15.11
C THR A 177 7.89 -17.98 15.25
N GLN A 178 7.04 -18.39 14.30
CA GLN A 178 5.59 -18.12 14.27
C GLN A 178 4.80 -18.95 15.32
N SER A 179 5.30 -19.02 16.55
CA SER A 179 4.76 -19.88 17.61
C SER A 179 3.41 -19.38 18.11
N LEU A 180 2.47 -20.32 18.25
CA LEU A 180 1.14 -20.07 18.82
C LEU A 180 1.24 -19.56 20.27
N SER A 181 0.46 -18.52 20.56
CA SER A 181 0.25 -17.91 21.87
C SER A 181 1.46 -17.20 22.52
N ASN A 182 1.47 -15.88 22.39
CA ASN A 182 2.07 -14.99 23.37
C ASN A 182 1.00 -14.54 24.38
N ASP A 183 0.60 -15.39 25.33
CA ASP A 183 -0.11 -14.96 26.56
C ASP A 183 0.88 -14.24 27.53
N LEU A 184 1.60 -13.27 26.97
CA LEU A 184 2.72 -12.59 27.59
C LEU A 184 2.22 -11.31 28.26
N LYS A 185 2.19 -11.34 29.60
CA LYS A 185 1.92 -10.18 30.47
C LYS A 185 2.79 -8.94 30.16
N ALA A 186 3.91 -9.13 29.48
CA ALA A 186 4.71 -8.08 28.86
C ALA A 186 5.07 -8.50 27.42
N PRO A 187 4.43 -7.94 26.38
CA PRO A 187 4.72 -8.28 24.99
C PRO A 187 6.19 -8.00 24.64
N PRO A 188 6.86 -8.88 23.86
CA PRO A 188 8.27 -8.72 23.51
C PRO A 188 8.46 -7.46 22.66
N ALA A 189 9.36 -6.58 23.11
CA ALA A 189 9.55 -5.30 22.45
C ALA A 189 10.93 -4.69 22.75
N GLN A 190 11.48 -3.92 21.83
CA GLN A 190 12.76 -3.24 21.98
C GLN A 190 12.86 -2.04 21.02
N GLY A 191 13.58 -1.00 21.44
CA GLY A 191 13.95 0.11 20.55
C GLY A 191 12.88 1.19 20.49
N TYR A 192 12.95 2.02 19.45
CA TYR A 192 12.02 3.14 19.25
C TYR A 192 10.64 2.64 18.83
N GLN A 193 9.60 3.23 19.39
CA GLN A 193 8.21 2.90 19.11
C GLN A 193 7.38 4.16 18.90
N LEU A 194 6.38 4.01 18.06
CA LEU A 194 5.40 5.03 17.69
C LEU A 194 4.01 4.56 18.08
N PHE A 195 3.18 5.53 18.42
CA PHE A 195 1.76 5.43 18.74
C PHE A 195 1.11 6.77 18.37
N TRP A 196 -0.21 6.78 18.17
CA TRP A 196 -0.92 7.99 17.74
C TRP A 196 -0.81 9.17 18.73
N ASP A 197 -0.56 8.90 20.02
CA ASP A 197 -0.38 9.89 21.08
C ASP A 197 1.01 9.89 21.73
N GLY A 198 1.99 9.20 21.15
CA GLY A 198 3.33 9.19 21.74
C GLY A 198 4.39 8.42 20.97
N ASN A 199 5.64 8.84 21.16
CA ASN A 199 6.80 8.14 20.64
C ASN A 199 7.91 8.06 21.69
N TYR A 200 8.60 6.93 21.78
CA TYR A 200 9.60 6.71 22.83
C TYR A 200 10.47 5.48 22.55
N THR A 201 11.68 5.49 23.12
CA THR A 201 12.59 4.33 23.08
C THR A 201 12.40 3.46 24.32
N LEU A 202 12.20 2.16 24.11
CA LEU A 202 12.18 1.16 25.17
C LEU A 202 13.49 0.37 25.25
N SER A 203 13.92 0.13 26.48
CA SER A 203 14.83 -0.99 26.77
C SER A 203 14.13 -2.32 26.46
N PRO A 204 14.87 -3.42 26.19
CA PRO A 204 14.27 -4.72 25.90
C PRO A 204 13.26 -5.17 26.96
N MET A 205 12.06 -5.57 26.52
CA MET A 205 10.96 -6.07 27.34
C MET A 205 10.60 -7.53 26.98
N GLY A 206 10.04 -8.27 27.94
CA GLY A 206 9.71 -9.68 27.74
C GLY A 206 10.95 -10.51 27.39
N ASN A 207 10.82 -11.40 26.41
CA ASN A 207 11.93 -12.16 25.84
C ASN A 207 12.54 -11.51 24.58
N ALA A 208 12.47 -10.18 24.40
CA ALA A 208 12.87 -9.50 23.15
C ALA A 208 14.23 -9.91 22.56
N ALA A 209 15.20 -10.31 23.39
CA ALA A 209 16.48 -10.83 22.93
C ALA A 209 16.36 -12.10 22.05
N SER A 210 15.39 -12.99 22.31
CA SER A 210 15.18 -14.20 21.52
C SER A 210 14.59 -13.95 20.14
N TYR A 211 14.04 -12.75 19.87
CA TYR A 211 13.54 -12.40 18.54
C TYR A 211 14.68 -12.14 17.55
N GLY A 212 15.91 -11.93 18.03
CA GLY A 212 17.07 -11.67 17.17
C GLY A 212 16.86 -10.48 16.24
N ALA A 213 16.26 -9.41 16.77
CA ALA A 213 15.89 -8.23 16.00
C ALA A 213 17.14 -7.50 15.50
N LEU A 214 17.24 -7.31 14.19
CA LEU A 214 18.36 -6.63 13.53
C LEU A 214 18.23 -5.11 13.64
N ILE A 215 18.20 -4.59 14.88
CA ILE A 215 18.12 -3.15 15.14
C ILE A 215 19.36 -2.46 14.51
N ARG A 216 19.12 -1.34 13.81
CA ARG A 216 20.06 -0.63 12.91
C ARG A 216 20.32 -1.29 11.54
N TYR A 217 19.67 -2.39 11.20
CA TYR A 217 19.73 -2.94 9.85
C TYR A 217 19.03 -2.00 8.86
N LYS A 218 19.71 -1.70 7.75
CA LYS A 218 19.21 -0.82 6.70
C LYS A 218 18.55 -1.67 5.62
N VAL A 219 17.34 -1.29 5.24
CA VAL A 219 16.61 -1.87 4.10
C VAL A 219 16.47 -0.82 3.01
N LYS A 220 16.58 -1.26 1.76
CA LYS A 220 16.40 -0.45 0.55
C LYS A 220 14.97 -0.52 0.06
N ARG A 221 14.52 0.53 -0.64
CA ARG A 221 13.23 0.53 -1.35
C ARG A 221 13.06 -0.77 -2.15
N GLY A 222 11.95 -1.48 -1.93
CA GLY A 222 11.60 -2.74 -2.58
C GLY A 222 12.17 -4.01 -1.93
N GLU A 223 13.03 -3.90 -0.91
CA GLU A 223 13.46 -5.09 -0.14
C GLU A 223 12.34 -5.61 0.78
N LEU A 224 12.37 -6.91 1.05
CA LEU A 224 11.45 -7.59 1.96
C LEU A 224 11.64 -7.11 3.42
N ILE A 225 10.58 -6.61 4.04
CA ILE A 225 10.58 -6.19 5.46
C ILE A 225 9.71 -7.06 6.36
N GLY A 226 8.75 -7.80 5.79
CA GLY A 226 7.81 -8.60 6.54
C GLY A 226 6.98 -9.51 5.66
N PHE A 227 6.11 -10.29 6.29
CA PHE A 227 5.07 -11.05 5.62
C PHE A 227 3.72 -10.67 6.22
N ALA A 228 2.74 -10.37 5.35
CA ALA A 228 1.42 -9.90 5.76
C ALA A 228 0.75 -10.92 6.68
N GLY A 229 0.28 -10.43 7.80
CA GLY A 229 -0.41 -11.20 8.82
C GLY A 229 -1.86 -11.51 8.43
N THR A 230 -2.52 -12.18 9.34
CA THR A 230 -3.93 -12.53 9.27
C THR A 230 -4.59 -12.24 10.61
N VAL A 231 -5.72 -11.54 10.56
CA VAL A 231 -6.52 -11.14 11.72
C VAL A 231 -7.95 -11.68 11.59
N PRO A 232 -8.75 -11.71 12.67
CA PRO A 232 -10.18 -12.01 12.57
C PRO A 232 -10.87 -11.03 11.62
N ALA A 233 -11.75 -11.53 10.75
CA ALA A 233 -12.55 -10.65 9.89
C ALA A 233 -13.45 -9.71 10.73
N PRO A 234 -13.71 -8.46 10.29
CA PRO A 234 -14.52 -7.50 11.07
C PRO A 234 -15.95 -7.95 11.38
N ASP A 235 -16.53 -8.85 10.58
CA ASP A 235 -17.84 -9.46 10.79
C ASP A 235 -17.79 -10.72 11.70
N GLY A 236 -16.60 -11.11 12.16
CA GLY A 236 -16.35 -12.30 12.95
C GLY A 236 -16.32 -13.62 12.16
N VAL A 237 -16.42 -13.59 10.83
CA VAL A 237 -16.52 -14.79 9.98
C VAL A 237 -15.25 -14.99 9.16
N GLY A 238 -14.39 -15.91 9.64
CA GLY A 238 -13.12 -16.20 8.99
C GLY A 238 -12.06 -15.13 9.30
N THR A 239 -11.22 -14.84 8.32
CA THR A 239 -10.00 -14.05 8.53
C THR A 239 -9.70 -13.10 7.37
N HIS A 240 -9.06 -11.98 7.68
CA HIS A 240 -8.64 -10.95 6.74
C HIS A 240 -7.12 -10.79 6.79
N SER A 241 -6.46 -10.70 5.62
CA SER A 241 -5.00 -10.57 5.52
C SER A 241 -4.63 -9.23 4.90
N PHE A 242 -3.81 -8.46 5.61
CA PHE A 242 -3.32 -7.15 5.19
C PHE A 242 -2.05 -6.80 5.98
N ALA A 243 -1.43 -5.67 5.66
CA ALA A 243 -0.48 -5.01 6.55
C ALA A 243 -0.88 -3.54 6.70
N ASP A 244 -0.96 -3.05 7.94
CA ASP A 244 -1.21 -1.63 8.19
C ASP A 244 0.10 -0.84 8.13
N PHE A 245 0.08 0.30 7.45
CA PHE A 245 1.20 1.24 7.35
C PHE A 245 0.79 2.60 7.89
N TYR A 246 1.56 3.12 8.84
CA TYR A 246 1.41 4.51 9.29
C TYR A 246 2.74 5.24 9.34
N PHE A 247 2.64 6.56 9.16
CA PHE A 247 3.77 7.44 8.91
C PHE A 247 3.66 8.65 9.82
N ASP A 248 4.76 8.93 10.51
CA ASP A 248 4.97 10.13 11.29
C ASP A 248 5.97 11.03 10.55
N VAL A 249 5.50 12.18 10.09
CA VAL A 249 6.25 13.12 9.25
C VAL A 249 6.68 14.33 10.09
N PRO A 250 7.99 14.70 10.10
CA PRO A 250 8.46 15.88 10.78
C PRO A 250 7.83 17.18 10.26
N ASN A 251 7.48 18.08 11.18
CA ASN A 251 7.02 19.42 10.88
C ASN A 251 7.45 20.41 11.97
N THR A 252 7.61 21.69 11.64
CA THR A 252 7.97 22.73 12.62
C THR A 252 6.81 23.11 13.55
N SER A 253 5.56 22.77 13.19
CA SER A 253 4.41 22.94 14.08
C SER A 253 4.41 21.87 15.19
N VAL A 254 3.54 22.04 16.20
CA VAL A 254 3.45 21.13 17.35
C VAL A 254 2.20 20.27 17.22
N ASN A 255 2.39 18.95 17.17
CA ASN A 255 1.33 17.98 17.30
C ASN A 255 0.80 17.96 18.75
N LEU A 256 -0.48 18.30 18.92
CA LEU A 256 -1.14 18.34 20.22
C LEU A 256 -1.58 16.97 20.73
N ASN A 257 -1.66 15.95 19.86
CA ASN A 257 -2.03 14.59 20.25
C ASN A 257 -0.89 13.89 21.00
N ILE A 258 0.36 14.26 20.72
CA ILE A 258 1.55 13.66 21.35
C ILE A 258 1.69 14.13 22.79
N LYS A 259 1.49 13.19 23.71
CA LYS A 259 1.60 13.33 25.18
C LYS A 259 3.01 13.01 25.70
N ASN A 260 3.76 12.17 24.98
CA ASN A 260 5.12 11.75 25.33
C ASN A 260 5.98 11.59 24.07
N GLY A 261 7.21 12.07 24.10
CA GLY A 261 8.13 12.03 22.95
C GLY A 261 8.28 13.34 22.18
N ASP A 262 8.81 13.25 20.97
CA ASP A 262 8.95 14.38 20.05
C ASP A 262 7.56 14.80 19.54
N ARG A 263 7.21 16.07 19.78
CA ARG A 263 5.92 16.67 19.41
C ARG A 263 5.92 17.31 18.02
N HIS A 264 7.02 17.18 17.27
CA HIS A 264 7.16 17.64 15.90
C HIS A 264 6.92 16.55 14.86
N LEU A 265 6.51 15.35 15.29
CA LEU A 265 6.05 14.26 14.44
C LEU A 265 4.54 14.33 14.23
N HIS A 266 4.08 14.21 12.98
CA HIS A 266 2.67 14.30 12.61
C HIS A 266 2.20 13.09 11.81
N LEU A 267 1.11 12.48 12.29
CA LEU A 267 0.37 11.47 11.53
C LEU A 267 -0.29 12.07 10.29
N VAL A 268 -0.15 11.36 9.16
CA VAL A 268 -0.70 11.68 7.84
C VAL A 268 -1.57 10.52 7.33
N GLN A 269 -2.49 10.79 6.40
CA GLN A 269 -3.22 9.75 5.65
C GLN A 269 -2.33 9.19 4.52
N PRO A 270 -1.81 7.94 4.58
CA PRO A 270 -0.76 7.52 3.64
C PRO A 270 -1.18 7.54 2.16
N GLY A 271 -2.39 7.07 1.84
CA GLY A 271 -2.89 6.96 0.46
C GLY A 271 -3.26 8.29 -0.23
N SER A 272 -3.45 9.37 0.54
CA SER A 272 -3.76 10.71 0.01
C SER A 272 -2.67 11.75 0.31
N PHE A 273 -1.77 11.46 1.24
CA PHE A 273 -0.57 12.24 1.48
C PHE A 273 0.52 11.91 0.46
N PHE A 274 0.95 10.65 0.34
CA PHE A 274 2.07 10.25 -0.51
C PHE A 274 1.67 9.93 -1.96
N TYR A 275 2.65 10.02 -2.86
CA TYR A 275 2.58 9.43 -4.20
C TYR A 275 3.19 8.02 -4.17
N TRP A 276 2.50 7.06 -4.77
CA TRP A 276 2.86 5.65 -4.78
C TRP A 276 3.12 5.17 -6.21
N LYS A 277 4.09 4.26 -6.38
CA LYS A 277 4.46 3.69 -7.68
C LYS A 277 4.90 2.24 -7.51
N SER A 278 4.63 1.41 -8.50
CA SER A 278 5.06 0.01 -8.52
C SER A 278 6.58 -0.10 -8.48
N TYR A 279 7.10 -1.00 -7.65
CA TYR A 279 8.54 -1.24 -7.56
C TYR A 279 9.00 -2.27 -8.60
N SER A 280 10.12 -1.97 -9.24
CA SER A 280 11.01 -2.98 -9.81
C SER A 280 12.46 -2.45 -9.77
N PRO A 281 13.48 -3.31 -9.90
CA PRO A 281 14.88 -2.90 -9.77
C PRO A 281 15.32 -1.83 -10.77
N ASP A 282 14.73 -1.84 -11.97
CA ASP A 282 15.07 -0.92 -13.08
C ASP A 282 14.21 0.37 -13.09
N VAL A 283 13.21 0.48 -12.21
CA VAL A 283 12.32 1.65 -12.17
C VAL A 283 13.00 2.83 -11.47
N ILE A 284 13.16 3.92 -12.23
CA ILE A 284 13.51 5.22 -11.66
C ILE A 284 12.28 5.79 -10.92
N PHE A 285 12.48 6.07 -9.64
CA PHE A 285 11.54 6.78 -8.77
C PHE A 285 11.79 8.29 -8.85
N PRO A 286 10.77 9.12 -9.12
CA PRO A 286 10.85 10.55 -8.89
C PRO A 286 11.04 10.84 -7.39
N SER A 287 11.63 12.00 -7.08
CA SER A 287 11.81 12.48 -5.70
C SER A 287 10.48 12.44 -4.93
N GLY A 288 10.51 11.92 -3.70
CA GLY A 288 9.36 11.84 -2.81
C GLY A 288 8.37 10.69 -3.11
N VAL A 289 8.49 9.99 -4.24
CA VAL A 289 7.59 8.88 -4.57
C VAL A 289 7.96 7.62 -3.78
N LEU A 290 6.96 7.02 -3.14
CA LEU A 290 7.08 5.76 -2.41
C LEU A 290 6.82 4.56 -3.32
N ALA A 291 7.45 3.42 -3.03
CA ALA A 291 7.08 2.14 -3.61
C ALA A 291 5.80 1.60 -2.96
N TYR A 292 4.93 0.95 -3.75
CA TYR A 292 3.88 0.11 -3.17
C TYR A 292 4.49 -0.98 -2.27
N PRO A 293 3.89 -1.29 -1.10
CA PRO A 293 4.46 -2.24 -0.14
C PRO A 293 4.26 -3.72 -0.53
N PHE A 294 3.91 -4.01 -1.78
CA PHE A 294 3.60 -5.36 -2.27
C PHE A 294 4.11 -5.56 -3.71
N GLU A 295 4.24 -6.83 -4.11
CA GLU A 295 4.54 -7.26 -5.48
C GLU A 295 3.46 -6.76 -6.46
N THR A 296 3.82 -5.86 -7.38
CA THR A 296 2.93 -5.19 -8.34
C THR A 296 3.52 -5.22 -9.76
N ASP A 297 2.69 -4.99 -10.79
CA ASP A 297 3.09 -4.94 -12.21
C ASP A 297 3.98 -6.10 -12.70
N GLY A 298 3.79 -7.30 -12.13
CA GLY A 298 4.54 -8.51 -12.50
C GLY A 298 5.94 -8.61 -11.88
N TYR A 299 6.39 -7.63 -11.11
CA TYR A 299 7.58 -7.78 -10.28
C TYR A 299 7.34 -8.85 -9.20
N GLN A 300 8.33 -9.70 -8.96
CA GLN A 300 8.34 -10.68 -7.88
C GLN A 300 9.72 -10.76 -7.25
N LEU A 301 9.75 -10.95 -5.93
CA LEU A 301 10.97 -11.28 -5.19
C LEU A 301 11.54 -12.64 -5.63
N PRO A 302 12.86 -12.86 -5.42
CA PRO A 302 13.47 -14.18 -5.50
C PRO A 302 12.66 -15.23 -4.72
N ALA A 303 12.62 -16.47 -5.22
CA ALA A 303 11.82 -17.54 -4.60
C ALA A 303 12.13 -17.75 -3.11
N GLU A 304 13.41 -17.65 -2.72
CA GLU A 304 13.86 -17.75 -1.32
C GLU A 304 13.24 -16.66 -0.43
N GLN A 305 13.10 -15.42 -0.92
CA GLN A 305 12.51 -14.30 -0.17
C GLN A 305 10.98 -14.34 -0.13
N ARG A 306 10.34 -15.36 -0.72
CA ARG A 306 8.91 -15.62 -0.64
C ARG A 306 8.55 -16.78 0.30
N ASP A 307 9.54 -17.45 0.87
CA ASP A 307 9.36 -18.31 2.03
C ASP A 307 9.20 -17.45 3.29
N VAL A 308 8.08 -17.62 4.01
CA VAL A 308 7.82 -16.92 5.28
C VAL A 308 8.88 -17.19 6.36
N ASN A 309 9.68 -18.24 6.20
CA ASN A 309 10.80 -18.58 7.08
C ASN A 309 12.11 -17.86 6.71
N PHE A 310 12.17 -17.14 5.58
CA PHE A 310 13.35 -16.39 5.17
C PHE A 310 13.75 -15.36 6.22
N LYS A 311 15.03 -15.38 6.61
CA LYS A 311 15.67 -14.41 7.52
C LYS A 311 16.91 -13.82 6.86
N TYR A 312 17.18 -12.54 7.14
CA TYR A 312 18.49 -11.96 6.85
C TYR A 312 19.58 -12.60 7.74
N LYS A 313 20.83 -12.54 7.29
CA LYS A 313 22.01 -13.15 7.93
C LYS A 313 23.01 -12.07 8.33
#